data_AF-A0A5N5HCZ2-F1
#
_entry.id   AF-A0A5N5HCZ2-F1
#
_cell.length_a   1.000
_cell.length_b   1.000
_cell.length_c   1.000
_cell.angle_alpha   90.00
_cell.angle_beta   90.00
_cell.angle_gamma   90.00
#
_symmetry.space_group_name_H-M   'P 1'
#
loop_
_entity.id
_entity.type
_entity.pdbx_description
1 polymer ?
#
loop_
_entity_poly.entity_id
_entity_poly.type
_entity_poly.pdbx_seq_one_letter_code
_entity_poly.pdbx_strand_id
1 'polypeptide(L)'
;MISQVSEMSGKNVKNNEMMNYFNSPALDVSVAFPQATPASTFPPCTSNYYQIDDLLTPEEQAIRLRVRECMEKDVAPIMAEYCEKAEFPFQIIPKLGALRIAGGTIKGYGCPGLSLTAHAFATAEIARVDASCSTFFLVHSSAAMLTIALCGSKAQKQKYLLSLAEFKTVVCWGLTEPDYGSDASALRATATKVLAVSRVMVAWQPIGLSFQINQEKLVRMLGNVQAMVLIGWRLCKLYEAGKMTPGHARMGKVEKNDILIARSSTRVASLSRAILTCSWSLKSDTDSVTSRNTILGLYPAIQSRLLS
;
A
#
# COMPACT_ATOMS: atom_id res chain seq x y z
N MET A 1 54.48 -32.26 43.52
CA MET A 1 53.70 -33.35 42.90
C MET A 1 52.24 -33.03 43.17
N ILE A 2 51.41 -32.82 42.13
CA ILE A 2 49.94 -32.55 42.24
C ILE A 2 49.62 -31.18 42.91
N SER A 3 48.69 -30.32 42.47
CA SER A 3 47.83 -30.28 41.27
C SER A 3 47.50 -28.82 40.91
N GLN A 4 47.45 -28.48 39.61
CA GLN A 4 46.66 -27.34 39.11
C GLN A 4 45.37 -27.88 38.48
N VAL A 5 44.19 -27.53 39.01
CA VAL A 5 42.89 -27.91 38.43
C VAL A 5 41.93 -26.72 38.44
N SER A 6 41.58 -26.29 37.23
CA SER A 6 40.44 -25.48 36.78
C SER A 6 39.66 -24.60 37.77
N GLU A 7 39.68 -23.28 37.53
CA GLU A 7 38.52 -22.40 37.80
C GLU A 7 38.24 -21.41 36.64
N MET A 8 38.52 -21.82 35.39
CA MET A 8 38.27 -21.03 34.17
C MET A 8 37.64 -21.86 33.04
N SER A 9 36.32 -22.00 33.05
CA SER A 9 35.56 -22.48 31.87
C SER A 9 34.13 -21.93 31.75
N GLY A 10 33.41 -21.80 32.88
CA GLY A 10 31.97 -21.52 32.89
C GLY A 10 31.48 -20.18 32.30
N LYS A 11 32.36 -19.17 32.15
CA LYS A 11 31.97 -17.84 31.62
C LYS A 11 32.20 -17.65 30.12
N ASN A 12 33.08 -18.43 29.47
CA ASN A 12 33.51 -18.14 28.10
C ASN A 12 32.58 -18.76 27.03
N VAL A 13 31.89 -19.86 27.35
CA VAL A 13 31.01 -20.58 26.40
C VAL A 13 29.79 -19.72 26.01
N LYS A 14 29.07 -19.17 26.98
CA LYS A 14 27.82 -18.43 26.74
C LYS A 14 28.00 -17.16 25.88
N ASN A 15 29.15 -16.49 26.00
CA ASN A 15 29.45 -15.30 25.18
C ASN A 15 29.72 -15.68 23.71
N ASN A 16 30.35 -16.82 23.44
CA ASN A 16 30.56 -17.31 22.07
C ASN A 16 29.23 -17.74 21.41
N GLU A 17 28.38 -18.47 22.13
CA GLU A 17 27.07 -18.89 21.61
C GLU A 17 26.18 -17.70 21.26
N MET A 18 26.16 -16.66 22.09
CA MET A 18 25.32 -15.48 21.87
C MET A 18 25.76 -14.64 20.66
N MET A 19 27.05 -14.66 20.29
CA MET A 19 27.56 -13.97 19.09
C MET A 19 27.19 -14.69 17.78
N ASN A 20 27.15 -16.03 17.78
CA ASN A 20 26.93 -16.82 16.55
C ASN A 20 25.57 -16.55 15.88
N TYR A 21 24.53 -16.28 16.67
CA TYR A 21 23.18 -16.03 16.13
C TYR A 21 22.96 -14.62 15.59
N PHE A 22 23.78 -13.64 15.94
CA PHE A 22 23.54 -12.23 15.57
C PHE A 22 23.60 -11.99 14.05
N ASN A 23 24.49 -12.70 13.36
CA ASN A 23 24.66 -12.64 11.90
C ASN A 23 23.89 -13.75 11.15
N SER A 24 23.04 -14.51 11.84
CA SER A 24 22.21 -15.54 11.19
C SER A 24 21.08 -14.90 10.37
N PRO A 25 20.63 -15.53 9.26
CA PRO A 25 19.45 -15.07 8.55
C PRO A 25 18.21 -15.12 9.45
N ALA A 26 17.20 -14.30 9.12
CA ALA A 26 15.91 -14.37 9.80
C ALA A 26 15.27 -15.76 9.63
N LEU A 27 14.58 -16.25 10.67
CA LEU A 27 13.79 -17.48 10.56
C LEU A 27 12.67 -17.30 9.53
N ASP A 28 12.37 -18.37 8.80
CA ASP A 28 11.21 -18.40 7.92
C ASP A 28 9.90 -18.20 8.70
N VAL A 29 8.94 -17.49 8.08
CA VAL A 29 7.69 -17.11 8.74
C VAL A 29 6.83 -18.32 9.12
N SER A 30 6.89 -19.42 8.35
CA SER A 30 6.18 -20.65 8.70
C SER A 30 6.73 -21.33 9.95
N VAL A 31 8.00 -21.11 10.29
CA VAL A 31 8.64 -21.61 11.52
C VAL A 31 8.43 -20.64 12.68
N ALA A 32 8.50 -19.33 12.42
CA ALA A 32 8.35 -18.30 13.45
C ALA A 32 6.89 -18.06 13.90
N PHE A 33 5.92 -18.19 12.99
CA PHE A 33 4.49 -17.94 13.23
C PHE A 33 3.59 -18.93 12.46
N PRO A 34 3.71 -20.26 12.70
CA PRO A 34 2.97 -21.30 11.98
C PRO A 34 1.44 -21.14 12.00
N GLN A 35 0.89 -20.42 12.98
CA GLN A 35 -0.53 -20.14 13.14
C GLN A 35 -1.10 -19.05 12.20
N ALA A 36 -0.27 -18.39 11.39
CA ALA A 36 -0.69 -17.26 10.55
C ALA A 36 -0.09 -17.33 9.13
N THR A 37 -0.96 -17.27 8.12
CA THR A 37 -0.53 -17.19 6.71
C THR A 37 0.08 -15.81 6.41
N PRO A 38 1.33 -15.72 5.91
CA PRO A 38 1.93 -14.46 5.49
C PRO A 38 1.24 -13.90 4.24
N ALA A 39 1.25 -12.58 4.07
CA ALA A 39 0.60 -11.89 2.96
C ALA A 39 1.20 -12.18 1.57
N SER A 40 2.31 -12.92 1.49
CA SER A 40 2.84 -13.51 0.26
C SER A 40 1.89 -14.55 -0.35
N THR A 41 1.06 -15.20 0.47
CA THR A 41 -0.16 -15.89 0.04
C THR A 41 -1.34 -14.97 0.37
N PHE A 42 -1.72 -14.13 -0.59
CA PHE A 42 -2.63 -13.01 -0.33
C PHE A 42 -4.04 -13.47 0.11
N PRO A 43 -4.66 -12.84 1.12
CA PRO A 43 -5.95 -13.28 1.65
C PRO A 43 -7.13 -13.06 0.67
N PRO A 44 -8.13 -13.97 0.65
CA PRO A 44 -9.29 -13.87 -0.23
C PRO A 44 -10.14 -12.63 0.07
N CYS A 45 -10.84 -12.13 -0.95
CA CYS A 45 -11.60 -10.87 -0.89
C CYS A 45 -12.95 -11.02 -0.13
N THR A 46 -12.88 -11.17 1.20
CA THR A 46 -14.04 -11.17 2.11
C THR A 46 -14.64 -9.79 2.36
N SER A 47 -13.98 -8.72 1.90
CA SER A 47 -14.40 -7.32 2.09
C SER A 47 -15.51 -6.86 1.13
N ASN A 48 -15.90 -7.68 0.15
CA ASN A 48 -16.95 -7.41 -0.83
C ASN A 48 -18.36 -7.73 -0.29
N TYR A 49 -18.74 -7.13 0.84
CA TYR A 49 -19.91 -7.55 1.61
C TYR A 49 -21.25 -7.14 0.98
N TYR A 50 -21.29 -6.00 0.29
CA TYR A 50 -22.49 -5.51 -0.43
C TYR A 50 -22.49 -5.90 -1.92
N GLN A 51 -21.86 -7.02 -2.28
CA GLN A 51 -21.93 -7.64 -3.62
C GLN A 51 -21.70 -6.63 -4.76
N ILE A 52 -20.59 -5.87 -4.66
CA ILE A 52 -20.32 -4.69 -5.52
C ILE A 52 -20.25 -5.03 -7.02
N ASP A 53 -20.00 -6.30 -7.36
CA ASP A 53 -19.99 -6.77 -8.75
C ASP A 53 -21.35 -6.60 -9.45
N ASP A 54 -22.48 -6.59 -8.72
CA ASP A 54 -23.82 -6.28 -9.25
C ASP A 54 -23.91 -4.84 -9.81
N LEU A 55 -22.99 -3.96 -9.40
CA LEU A 55 -22.90 -2.57 -9.85
C LEU A 55 -21.90 -2.38 -11.01
N LEU A 56 -21.28 -3.46 -11.49
CA LEU A 56 -20.24 -3.47 -12.52
C LEU A 56 -20.71 -4.19 -13.79
N THR A 57 -20.26 -3.75 -14.96
CA THR A 57 -20.44 -4.52 -16.19
C THR A 57 -19.57 -5.79 -16.19
N PRO A 58 -19.89 -6.82 -17.00
CA PRO A 58 -19.03 -8.01 -17.12
C PRO A 58 -17.58 -7.69 -17.56
N GLU A 59 -17.38 -6.61 -18.33
CA GLU A 59 -16.06 -6.11 -18.70
C GLU A 59 -15.33 -5.47 -17.50
N GLU A 60 -16.04 -4.66 -16.70
CA GLU A 60 -15.52 -4.06 -15.47
C GLU A 60 -15.12 -5.14 -14.44
N GLN A 61 -15.93 -6.20 -14.29
CA GLN A 61 -15.63 -7.38 -13.47
C GLN A 61 -14.41 -8.16 -14.00
N ALA A 62 -14.36 -8.43 -15.31
CA ALA A 62 -13.24 -9.17 -15.91
C ALA A 62 -11.90 -8.41 -15.79
N ILE A 63 -11.91 -7.08 -15.91
CA ILE A 63 -10.74 -6.25 -15.65
C ILE A 63 -10.35 -6.31 -14.18
N ARG A 64 -11.30 -6.18 -13.25
CA ARG A 64 -11.07 -6.28 -11.80
C ARG A 64 -10.39 -7.59 -11.42
N LEU A 65 -10.92 -8.73 -11.86
CA LEU A 65 -10.39 -10.07 -11.56
C LEU A 65 -8.99 -10.27 -12.16
N ARG A 66 -8.79 -9.92 -13.43
CA ARG A 66 -7.49 -10.06 -14.12
C ARG A 66 -6.38 -9.20 -13.49
N VAL A 67 -6.72 -8.01 -12.98
CA VAL A 67 -5.77 -7.17 -12.22
C VAL A 67 -5.49 -7.79 -10.84
N ARG A 68 -6.52 -8.29 -10.14
CA ARG A 68 -6.35 -8.99 -8.86
C ARG A 68 -5.39 -10.17 -8.98
N GLU A 69 -5.65 -11.07 -9.92
CA GLU A 69 -4.85 -12.30 -10.12
C GLU A 69 -3.37 -12.00 -10.34
N CYS A 70 -3.06 -11.00 -11.18
CA CYS A 70 -1.69 -10.57 -11.39
C CYS A 70 -1.09 -9.97 -10.11
N MET A 71 -1.78 -9.08 -9.41
CA MET A 71 -1.23 -8.47 -8.18
C MET A 71 -0.99 -9.50 -7.06
N GLU A 72 -1.92 -10.44 -6.85
CA GLU A 72 -1.79 -11.50 -5.84
C GLU A 72 -0.70 -12.52 -6.18
N LYS A 73 -0.50 -12.81 -7.48
CA LYS A 73 0.52 -13.77 -7.95
C LYS A 73 1.91 -13.16 -8.07
N ASP A 74 2.00 -11.93 -8.57
CA ASP A 74 3.24 -11.34 -9.09
C ASP A 74 3.83 -10.24 -8.20
N VAL A 75 3.06 -9.68 -7.27
CA VAL A 75 3.47 -8.57 -6.39
C VAL A 75 3.42 -8.96 -4.92
N ALA A 76 2.34 -9.61 -4.47
CA ALA A 76 2.19 -10.02 -3.08
C ALA A 76 3.37 -10.86 -2.52
N PRO A 77 4.00 -11.79 -3.28
CA PRO A 77 5.14 -12.55 -2.77
C PRO A 77 6.42 -11.73 -2.53
N ILE A 78 6.57 -10.56 -3.19
CA ILE A 78 7.80 -9.75 -3.17
C ILE A 78 7.65 -8.41 -2.45
N MET A 79 6.42 -7.91 -2.25
CA MET A 79 6.17 -6.55 -1.76
C MET A 79 6.81 -6.23 -0.41
N ALA A 80 6.94 -7.22 0.48
CA ALA A 80 7.54 -7.02 1.80
C ALA A 80 9.04 -6.68 1.73
N GLU A 81 9.80 -7.40 0.90
CA GLU A 81 11.24 -7.18 0.71
C GLU A 81 11.52 -5.80 0.09
N TYR A 82 10.77 -5.44 -0.94
CA TYR A 82 10.92 -4.13 -1.61
C TYR A 82 10.50 -2.96 -0.72
N CYS A 83 9.46 -3.14 0.11
CA CYS A 83 9.04 -2.13 1.09
C CYS A 83 10.11 -1.90 2.16
N GLU A 84 10.67 -2.97 2.73
CA GLU A 84 11.73 -2.89 3.75
C GLU A 84 13.02 -2.23 3.20
N LYS A 85 13.40 -2.54 1.96
CA LYS A 85 14.56 -1.95 1.27
C LYS A 85 14.32 -0.52 0.74
N ALA A 86 13.06 -0.05 0.73
CA ALA A 86 12.62 1.15 0.00
C ALA A 86 13.00 1.14 -1.51
N GLU A 87 13.05 -0.05 -2.11
CA GLU A 87 13.38 -0.26 -3.53
C GLU A 87 12.11 -0.36 -4.40
N PHE A 88 12.24 -0.15 -5.72
CA PHE A 88 11.14 -0.36 -6.66
C PHE A 88 11.30 -1.67 -7.46
N PRO A 89 10.30 -2.57 -7.49
CA PRO A 89 10.36 -3.83 -8.23
C PRO A 89 10.16 -3.62 -9.74
N PHE A 90 11.18 -3.15 -10.46
CA PHE A 90 11.12 -2.89 -11.91
C PHE A 90 10.60 -4.08 -12.75
N GLN A 91 10.77 -5.32 -12.28
CA GLN A 91 10.23 -6.54 -12.89
C GLN A 91 8.70 -6.62 -12.95
N ILE A 92 7.95 -5.76 -12.24
CA ILE A 92 6.48 -5.70 -12.36
C ILE A 92 6.01 -4.79 -13.51
N ILE A 93 6.87 -3.93 -14.06
CA ILE A 93 6.51 -2.96 -15.11
C ILE A 93 5.98 -3.67 -16.38
N PRO A 94 6.64 -4.73 -16.91
CA PRO A 94 6.11 -5.46 -18.06
C PRO A 94 4.79 -6.19 -17.76
N LYS A 95 4.56 -6.60 -16.51
CA LYS A 95 3.33 -7.27 -16.07
C LYS A 95 2.15 -6.29 -16.05
N LEU A 96 2.36 -5.07 -15.51
CA LEU A 96 1.38 -3.98 -15.60
C LEU A 96 1.13 -3.54 -17.06
N GLY A 97 2.13 -3.64 -17.94
CA GLY A 97 1.97 -3.47 -19.40
C GLY A 97 1.08 -4.53 -20.04
N ALA A 98 1.29 -5.81 -19.70
CA ALA A 98 0.47 -6.93 -20.16
C ALA A 98 -1.00 -6.83 -19.72
N LEU A 99 -1.27 -6.20 -18.56
CA LEU A 99 -2.65 -5.91 -18.12
C LEU A 99 -3.38 -4.92 -19.04
N ARG A 100 -2.71 -4.14 -19.89
CA ARG A 100 -3.33 -3.18 -20.84
C ARG A 100 -4.33 -2.22 -20.16
N ILE A 101 -3.99 -1.76 -18.95
CA ILE A 101 -4.79 -0.79 -18.16
C ILE A 101 -4.18 0.63 -18.16
N ALA A 102 -2.90 0.78 -18.53
CA ALA A 102 -2.26 2.09 -18.61
C ALA A 102 -2.87 2.94 -19.73
N GLY A 103 -3.17 4.19 -19.42
CA GLY A 103 -3.96 5.10 -20.24
C GLY A 103 -5.45 5.12 -19.89
N GLY A 104 -5.96 4.12 -19.16
CA GLY A 104 -7.32 4.12 -18.60
C GLY A 104 -8.40 4.48 -19.63
N THR A 105 -9.07 5.62 -19.42
CA THR A 105 -10.17 6.13 -20.24
C THR A 105 -9.75 6.81 -21.56
N ILE A 106 -8.45 6.97 -21.82
CA ILE A 106 -7.94 7.60 -23.05
C ILE A 106 -8.26 6.71 -24.25
N LYS A 107 -9.00 7.24 -25.23
CA LYS A 107 -9.40 6.53 -26.44
C LYS A 107 -8.39 6.74 -27.58
N GLY A 108 -8.00 5.65 -28.24
CA GLY A 108 -7.04 5.66 -29.34
C GLY A 108 -5.57 5.78 -28.88
N TYR A 109 -4.66 6.05 -29.81
CA TYR A 109 -3.21 6.18 -29.57
C TYR A 109 -2.52 4.98 -28.88
N GLY A 110 -3.13 3.79 -28.93
CA GLY A 110 -2.64 2.59 -28.23
C GLY A 110 -3.14 2.44 -26.78
N CYS A 111 -3.86 3.42 -26.25
CA CYS A 111 -4.53 3.35 -24.95
C CYS A 111 -5.80 2.48 -25.02
N PRO A 112 -6.22 1.84 -23.90
CA PRO A 112 -7.31 0.86 -23.88
C PRO A 112 -8.72 1.46 -23.95
N GLY A 113 -8.91 2.75 -23.63
CA GLY A 113 -10.21 3.43 -23.79
C GLY A 113 -11.33 2.97 -22.87
N LEU A 114 -10.98 2.45 -21.68
CA LEU A 114 -11.86 1.82 -20.69
C LEU A 114 -12.96 2.77 -20.16
N SER A 115 -13.98 2.21 -19.50
CA SER A 115 -14.86 3.01 -18.63
C SER A 115 -14.07 3.61 -17.46
N LEU A 116 -14.55 4.70 -16.87
CA LEU A 116 -13.90 5.28 -15.69
C LEU A 116 -14.05 4.34 -14.50
N THR A 117 -15.19 3.65 -14.39
CA THR A 117 -15.40 2.60 -13.39
C THR A 117 -14.38 1.45 -13.53
N ALA A 118 -14.13 0.93 -14.73
CA ALA A 118 -13.09 -0.10 -14.95
C ALA A 118 -11.70 0.37 -14.50
N HIS A 119 -11.32 1.60 -14.87
CA HIS A 119 -10.03 2.19 -14.47
C HIS A 119 -9.93 2.41 -12.95
N ALA A 120 -11.03 2.81 -12.30
CA ALA A 120 -11.09 3.00 -10.86
C ALA A 120 -10.99 1.66 -10.10
N PHE A 121 -11.65 0.60 -10.56
CA PHE A 121 -11.56 -0.73 -9.95
C PHE A 121 -10.21 -1.42 -10.22
N ALA A 122 -9.62 -1.25 -11.40
CA ALA A 122 -8.24 -1.66 -11.65
C ALA A 122 -7.26 -0.98 -10.68
N THR A 123 -7.39 0.35 -10.49
CA THR A 123 -6.58 1.10 -9.50
C THR A 123 -6.80 0.54 -8.08
N ALA A 124 -8.04 0.22 -7.70
CA ALA A 124 -8.37 -0.30 -6.37
C ALA A 124 -7.81 -1.70 -6.10
N GLU A 125 -7.81 -2.61 -7.08
CA GLU A 125 -7.23 -3.96 -6.90
C GLU A 125 -5.70 -3.95 -6.84
N ILE A 126 -5.03 -2.99 -7.51
CA ILE A 126 -3.60 -2.73 -7.30
C ILE A 126 -3.36 -2.23 -5.86
N ALA A 127 -4.11 -1.19 -5.45
CA ALA A 127 -3.98 -0.59 -4.12
C ALA A 127 -4.33 -1.55 -2.96
N ARG A 128 -5.14 -2.58 -3.22
CA ARG A 128 -5.48 -3.63 -2.25
C ARG A 128 -4.26 -4.48 -1.89
N VAL A 129 -3.33 -4.70 -2.82
CA VAL A 129 -2.10 -5.48 -2.60
C VAL A 129 -0.93 -4.56 -2.22
N ASP A 130 -0.62 -3.55 -3.03
CA ASP A 130 0.42 -2.57 -2.73
C ASP A 130 0.06 -1.13 -3.18
N ALA A 131 0.10 -0.21 -2.22
CA ALA A 131 -0.12 1.21 -2.45
C ALA A 131 1.00 1.88 -3.26
N SER A 132 2.21 1.34 -3.25
CA SER A 132 3.37 1.88 -3.97
C SER A 132 3.22 1.66 -5.48
N CYS A 133 2.93 0.41 -5.89
CA CYS A 133 2.53 0.05 -7.25
C CYS A 133 1.28 0.82 -7.71
N SER A 134 0.29 1.01 -6.83
CA SER A 134 -0.90 1.82 -7.18
C SER A 134 -0.55 3.29 -7.38
N THR A 135 0.40 3.84 -6.62
CA THR A 135 0.83 5.25 -6.76
C THR A 135 1.63 5.43 -8.05
N PHE A 136 2.53 4.51 -8.36
CA PHE A 136 3.24 4.43 -9.64
C PHE A 136 2.26 4.39 -10.83
N PHE A 137 1.29 3.47 -10.80
CA PHE A 137 0.26 3.35 -11.84
C PHE A 137 -0.60 4.61 -11.98
N LEU A 138 -1.04 5.20 -10.86
CA LEU A 138 -1.90 6.38 -10.86
C LEU A 138 -1.17 7.64 -11.36
N VAL A 139 0.08 7.88 -10.95
CA VAL A 139 0.88 9.02 -11.46
C VAL A 139 1.14 8.86 -12.95
N HIS A 140 1.54 7.67 -13.39
CA HIS A 140 1.79 7.36 -14.80
C HIS A 140 0.53 7.55 -15.66
N SER A 141 -0.57 6.86 -15.32
CA SER A 141 -1.78 6.79 -16.15
C SER A 141 -2.72 7.97 -15.94
N SER A 142 -3.03 8.31 -14.68
CA SER A 142 -4.12 9.24 -14.34
C SER A 142 -3.67 10.70 -14.21
N ALA A 143 -2.38 10.97 -14.01
CA ALA A 143 -1.83 12.33 -14.03
C ALA A 143 -1.08 12.62 -15.33
N ALA A 144 0.00 11.89 -15.61
CA ALA A 144 0.90 12.22 -16.71
C ALA A 144 0.35 11.86 -18.11
N MET A 145 -0.04 10.60 -18.36
CA MET A 145 -0.68 10.23 -19.64
C MET A 145 -1.94 11.04 -19.90
N LEU A 146 -2.78 11.26 -18.88
CA LEU A 146 -3.98 12.10 -19.00
C LEU A 146 -3.65 13.55 -19.36
N THR A 147 -2.60 14.14 -18.78
CA THR A 147 -2.12 15.49 -19.15
C THR A 147 -1.69 15.53 -20.63
N ILE A 148 -0.99 14.51 -21.13
CA ILE A 148 -0.62 14.42 -22.56
C ILE A 148 -1.88 14.25 -23.43
N ALA A 149 -2.83 13.41 -23.02
CA ALA A 149 -4.04 13.13 -23.79
C ALA A 149 -5.02 14.31 -23.85
N LEU A 150 -5.09 15.15 -22.81
CA LEU A 150 -5.87 16.39 -22.80
C LEU A 150 -5.09 17.53 -23.47
N CYS A 151 -3.98 17.95 -22.88
CA CYS A 151 -3.29 19.20 -23.17
C CYS A 151 -2.21 19.10 -24.27
N GLY A 152 -1.76 17.90 -24.64
CA GLY A 152 -0.71 17.72 -25.65
C GLY A 152 -1.17 18.05 -27.08
N SER A 153 -0.21 18.26 -27.98
CA SER A 153 -0.47 18.33 -29.42
C SER A 153 -0.72 16.94 -30.03
N LYS A 154 -1.34 16.87 -31.22
CA LYS A 154 -1.56 15.58 -31.92
C LYS A 154 -0.25 14.79 -32.13
N ALA A 155 0.85 15.50 -32.42
CA ALA A 155 2.18 14.89 -32.57
C ALA A 155 2.72 14.34 -31.24
N GLN A 156 2.54 15.05 -30.12
CA GLN A 156 2.92 14.55 -28.79
C GLN A 156 2.09 13.33 -28.38
N LYS A 157 0.77 13.34 -28.62
CA LYS A 157 -0.12 12.20 -28.35
C LYS A 157 0.31 10.96 -29.14
N GLN A 158 0.53 11.12 -30.45
CA GLN A 158 0.99 10.03 -31.32
C GLN A 158 2.38 9.49 -30.95
N LYS A 159 3.33 10.37 -30.56
CA LYS A 159 4.70 9.99 -30.22
C LYS A 159 4.80 9.24 -28.89
N TYR A 160 4.04 9.65 -27.87
CA TYR A 160 4.26 9.18 -26.50
C TYR A 160 3.22 8.17 -26.00
N LEU A 161 1.93 8.35 -26.28
CA LEU A 161 0.88 7.59 -25.58
C LEU A 161 0.96 6.08 -25.80
N LEU A 162 1.32 5.60 -26.99
CA LEU A 162 1.49 4.16 -27.26
C LEU A 162 2.58 3.54 -26.39
N SER A 163 3.75 4.19 -26.30
CA SER A 163 4.89 3.71 -25.51
C SER A 163 4.62 3.74 -24.00
N LEU A 164 3.78 4.68 -23.56
CA LEU A 164 3.33 4.78 -22.16
C LEU A 164 2.24 3.72 -21.84
N ALA A 165 1.25 3.53 -22.71
CA ALA A 165 0.21 2.52 -22.55
C ALA A 165 0.76 1.07 -22.53
N GLU A 166 1.90 0.84 -23.17
CA GLU A 166 2.62 -0.45 -23.15
C GLU A 166 3.70 -0.52 -22.07
N PHE A 167 3.83 0.49 -21.22
CA PHE A 167 4.86 0.61 -20.18
C PHE A 167 6.33 0.49 -20.67
N LYS A 168 6.57 0.59 -21.99
CA LYS A 168 7.90 0.62 -22.62
C LYS A 168 8.73 1.85 -22.20
N THR A 169 8.03 2.90 -21.79
CA THR A 169 8.58 4.11 -21.18
C THR A 169 7.76 4.47 -19.95
N VAL A 170 8.41 4.96 -18.90
CA VAL A 170 7.75 5.50 -17.70
C VAL A 170 7.68 7.04 -17.79
N VAL A 171 6.68 7.65 -17.17
CA VAL A 171 6.51 9.10 -17.09
C VAL A 171 6.09 9.51 -15.67
N CYS A 172 6.53 10.69 -15.23
CA CYS A 172 6.18 11.30 -13.94
C CYS A 172 5.38 12.60 -14.14
N TRP A 173 4.85 13.16 -13.05
CA TRP A 173 4.09 14.41 -13.07
C TRP A 173 4.60 15.35 -11.97
N GLY A 174 5.51 16.26 -12.34
CA GLY A 174 6.10 17.23 -11.42
C GLY A 174 5.26 18.49 -11.32
N LEU A 175 4.65 18.73 -10.16
CA LEU A 175 3.95 19.98 -9.82
C LEU A 175 4.42 20.54 -8.47
N THR A 176 4.43 19.70 -7.44
CA THR A 176 4.82 20.08 -6.07
C THR A 176 6.27 20.56 -5.98
N GLU A 177 6.49 21.58 -5.14
CA GLU A 177 7.79 22.16 -4.81
C GLU A 177 7.98 22.18 -3.28
N PRO A 178 9.21 22.40 -2.75
CA PRO A 178 9.45 22.44 -1.30
C PRO A 178 8.57 23.43 -0.55
N ASP A 179 8.40 24.63 -1.11
CA ASP A 179 7.59 25.70 -0.53
C ASP A 179 6.10 25.60 -0.95
N TYR A 180 5.75 24.77 -1.94
CA TYR A 180 4.46 24.78 -2.64
C TYR A 180 3.87 23.38 -2.83
N GLY A 181 3.18 22.92 -1.78
CA GLY A 181 2.35 21.71 -1.77
C GLY A 181 0.87 22.00 -2.03
N SER A 182 0.18 22.56 -1.03
CA SER A 182 -1.27 22.83 -1.11
C SER A 182 -1.61 24.03 -2.00
N ASP A 183 -0.81 25.10 -1.94
CA ASP A 183 -0.90 26.23 -2.87
C ASP A 183 -0.04 25.97 -4.11
N ALA A 184 -0.46 25.01 -4.92
CA ALA A 184 0.18 24.72 -6.20
C ALA A 184 -0.04 25.85 -7.25
N SER A 185 -0.88 26.84 -6.95
CA SER A 185 -1.07 28.04 -7.77
C SER A 185 0.10 29.02 -7.72
N ALA A 186 0.84 29.03 -6.60
CA ALA A 186 1.95 29.96 -6.35
C ALA A 186 3.35 29.37 -6.64
N LEU A 187 3.43 28.29 -7.43
CA LEU A 187 4.68 27.64 -7.81
C LEU A 187 5.72 28.61 -8.41
N ARG A 188 7.01 28.36 -8.13
CA ARG A 188 8.13 29.20 -8.58
C ARG A 188 8.91 28.64 -9.76
N ALA A 189 8.60 27.45 -10.27
CA ALA A 189 9.22 26.92 -11.50
C ALA A 189 8.98 27.85 -12.71
N THR A 190 9.99 28.61 -13.11
CA THR A 190 9.95 29.46 -14.31
C THR A 190 10.38 28.68 -15.55
N ALA A 191 9.69 28.92 -16.66
CA ALA A 191 9.95 28.28 -17.95
C ALA A 191 10.59 29.26 -18.96
N THR A 192 11.87 29.60 -18.74
CA THR A 192 12.64 30.42 -19.67
C THR A 192 13.14 29.57 -20.86
N LYS A 193 13.14 30.14 -22.07
CA LYS A 193 13.53 29.44 -23.32
C LYS A 193 15.06 29.21 -23.41
N VAL A 194 15.58 28.24 -22.67
CA VAL A 194 17.02 27.89 -22.58
C VAL A 194 17.23 26.35 -22.46
N LEU A 195 18.46 25.90 -22.16
CA LEU A 195 18.88 24.47 -22.11
C LEU A 195 19.21 24.05 -20.63
N ALA A 196 18.68 22.91 -20.13
CA ALA A 196 18.97 22.19 -18.84
C ALA A 196 18.03 22.33 -17.59
N VAL A 197 18.43 21.73 -16.43
CA VAL A 197 17.66 21.33 -15.20
C VAL A 197 18.56 21.37 -13.92
N SER A 198 18.26 21.05 -12.63
CA SER A 198 17.35 20.07 -11.97
C SER A 198 17.04 20.38 -10.45
N ARG A 199 16.65 19.39 -9.60
CA ARG A 199 16.12 19.50 -8.19
C ARG A 199 16.35 18.26 -7.28
N VAL A 200 16.01 18.29 -5.95
CA VAL A 200 15.61 17.15 -5.02
C VAL A 200 15.13 17.61 -3.58
N MET A 201 14.45 16.78 -2.72
CA MET A 201 13.73 17.12 -1.43
C MET A 201 13.27 15.89 -0.51
N VAL A 202 12.87 16.00 0.82
CA VAL A 202 12.40 14.88 1.77
C VAL A 202 11.42 15.25 3.00
N ALA A 203 10.91 14.30 3.86
CA ALA A 203 9.85 14.44 4.98
C ALA A 203 9.77 13.33 6.15
N TRP A 204 8.83 13.35 7.19
CA TRP A 204 8.71 12.40 8.40
C TRP A 204 7.27 12.04 9.08
N GLN A 205 7.15 11.42 10.32
CA GLN A 205 6.15 10.36 10.84
C GLN A 205 5.19 10.51 12.15
N PRO A 206 4.38 9.47 12.61
CA PRO A 206 3.25 9.48 13.63
C PRO A 206 3.12 8.33 14.74
N ILE A 207 1.93 8.16 15.44
CA ILE A 207 1.50 7.14 16.51
C ILE A 207 -0.07 6.86 16.40
N GLY A 208 -0.92 5.92 16.97
CA GLY A 208 -0.98 4.74 17.91
C GLY A 208 -2.15 4.86 18.98
N LEU A 209 -2.91 3.92 19.62
CA LEU A 209 -3.27 2.44 19.55
C LEU A 209 -4.84 2.20 19.72
N SER A 210 -5.61 1.45 20.58
CA SER A 210 -5.58 0.44 21.72
C SER A 210 -6.96 -0.37 21.82
N PHE A 211 -7.32 -1.22 22.85
CA PHE A 211 -8.56 -2.11 22.84
C PHE A 211 -9.37 -2.49 24.13
N GLN A 212 -10.72 -2.56 23.97
CA GLN A 212 -11.60 -3.75 24.20
C GLN A 212 -12.42 -4.10 22.91
N ILE A 213 -12.03 -3.54 21.76
CA ILE A 213 -12.95 -3.10 20.69
C ILE A 213 -12.96 -4.03 19.44
N ASN A 214 -12.56 -5.31 19.54
CA ASN A 214 -12.18 -6.13 18.37
C ASN A 214 -13.30 -6.33 17.31
N GLN A 215 -14.45 -6.90 17.71
CA GLN A 215 -15.54 -7.19 16.77
C GLN A 215 -16.18 -5.90 16.21
N GLU A 216 -16.37 -4.90 17.05
CA GLU A 216 -16.88 -3.58 16.66
C GLU A 216 -15.95 -2.90 15.64
N LYS A 217 -14.62 -2.99 15.83
CA LYS A 217 -13.64 -2.51 14.84
C LYS A 217 -13.81 -3.21 13.49
N LEU A 218 -13.94 -4.54 13.46
CA LEU A 218 -14.14 -5.29 12.21
C LEU A 218 -15.43 -4.86 11.47
N VAL A 219 -16.56 -4.71 12.17
CA VAL A 219 -17.82 -4.27 11.54
C VAL A 219 -17.72 -2.82 11.06
N ARG A 220 -17.13 -1.91 11.85
CA ARG A 220 -16.86 -0.53 11.44
C ARG A 220 -15.93 -0.47 10.22
N MET A 221 -14.89 -1.30 10.16
CA MET A 221 -13.99 -1.42 9.01
C MET A 221 -14.75 -1.89 7.76
N LEU A 222 -15.57 -2.92 7.88
CA LEU A 222 -16.34 -3.47 6.76
C LEU A 222 -17.35 -2.46 6.20
N GLY A 223 -18.10 -1.77 7.07
CA GLY A 223 -19.02 -0.70 6.69
C GLY A 223 -18.33 0.50 6.04
N ASN A 224 -17.17 0.92 6.58
CA ASN A 224 -16.34 1.95 5.96
C ASN A 224 -15.91 1.56 4.53
N VAL A 225 -15.49 0.30 4.32
CA VAL A 225 -15.13 -0.19 2.98
C VAL A 225 -16.32 -0.14 2.02
N GLN A 226 -17.51 -0.59 2.44
CA GLN A 226 -18.70 -0.53 1.56
C GLN A 226 -19.02 0.92 1.18
N ALA A 227 -19.03 1.84 2.16
CA ALA A 227 -19.28 3.26 1.93
C ALA A 227 -18.26 3.89 0.96
N MET A 228 -16.96 3.68 1.19
CA MET A 228 -15.89 4.20 0.33
C MET A 228 -15.97 3.71 -1.11
N VAL A 229 -16.34 2.43 -1.31
CA VAL A 229 -16.49 1.83 -2.64
C VAL A 229 -17.74 2.36 -3.35
N LEU A 230 -18.88 2.46 -2.66
CA LEU A 230 -20.11 3.03 -3.21
C LEU A 230 -19.97 4.52 -3.57
N ILE A 231 -19.30 5.31 -2.73
CA ILE A 231 -18.93 6.70 -3.03
C ILE A 231 -18.04 6.75 -4.27
N GLY A 232 -17.00 5.90 -4.34
CA GLY A 232 -16.11 5.78 -5.50
C GLY A 232 -16.84 5.46 -6.80
N TRP A 233 -17.71 4.45 -6.79
CA TRP A 233 -18.56 4.06 -7.93
C TRP A 233 -19.49 5.20 -8.34
N ARG A 234 -20.16 5.85 -7.37
CA ARG A 234 -21.10 6.94 -7.66
C ARG A 234 -20.42 8.14 -8.31
N LEU A 235 -19.19 8.46 -7.92
CA LEU A 235 -18.38 9.52 -8.56
C LEU A 235 -18.03 9.16 -10.00
N CYS A 236 -17.69 7.89 -10.28
CA CYS A 236 -17.44 7.43 -11.64
C CYS A 236 -18.69 7.61 -12.51
N LYS A 237 -19.87 7.16 -12.03
CA LYS A 237 -21.14 7.30 -12.77
C LYS A 237 -21.62 8.75 -12.89
N LEU A 238 -21.27 9.63 -11.95
CA LEU A 238 -21.48 11.08 -12.09
C LEU A 238 -20.58 11.71 -13.17
N TYR A 239 -19.34 11.28 -13.31
CA TYR A 239 -18.43 11.76 -14.36
C TYR A 239 -18.82 11.23 -15.73
N GLU A 240 -19.10 9.93 -15.85
CA GLU A 240 -19.58 9.28 -17.08
C GLU A 240 -20.89 9.91 -17.59
N ALA A 241 -21.75 10.40 -16.68
CA ALA A 241 -22.96 11.15 -17.02
C ALA A 241 -22.77 12.66 -17.22
N GLY A 242 -21.54 13.19 -17.19
CA GLY A 242 -21.23 14.62 -17.35
C GLY A 242 -21.69 15.53 -16.19
N LYS A 243 -22.03 14.96 -15.03
CA LYS A 243 -22.65 15.64 -13.87
C LYS A 243 -21.70 15.79 -12.67
N MET A 244 -20.42 15.42 -12.80
CA MET A 244 -19.44 15.59 -11.72
C MET A 244 -18.92 17.02 -11.65
N THR A 245 -19.16 17.70 -10.54
CA THR A 245 -18.55 18.99 -10.24
C THR A 245 -17.16 18.81 -9.61
N PRO A 246 -16.28 19.83 -9.65
CA PRO A 246 -15.07 19.84 -8.82
C PRO A 246 -15.38 19.69 -7.33
N GLY A 247 -16.56 20.13 -6.88
CA GLY A 247 -17.06 19.91 -5.52
C GLY A 247 -17.27 18.43 -5.21
N HIS A 248 -17.94 17.67 -6.09
CA HIS A 248 -18.10 16.22 -5.94
C HIS A 248 -16.74 15.49 -5.92
N ALA A 249 -15.81 15.88 -6.79
CA ALA A 249 -14.47 15.29 -6.84
C ALA A 249 -13.63 15.61 -5.58
N ARG A 250 -13.72 16.84 -5.05
CA ARG A 250 -13.08 17.23 -3.78
C ARG A 250 -13.71 16.50 -2.60
N MET A 251 -15.04 16.48 -2.50
CA MET A 251 -15.78 15.75 -1.46
C MET A 251 -15.40 14.27 -1.47
N GLY A 252 -15.45 13.61 -2.63
CA GLY A 252 -15.04 12.22 -2.80
C GLY A 252 -13.54 11.93 -2.59
N LYS A 253 -12.69 12.97 -2.57
CA LYS A 253 -11.28 12.88 -2.13
C LYS A 253 -11.13 13.16 -0.64
N VAL A 254 -11.91 14.07 -0.07
CA VAL A 254 -11.97 14.40 1.37
C VAL A 254 -12.55 13.23 2.18
N GLU A 255 -13.62 12.61 1.67
CA GLU A 255 -14.16 11.31 2.10
C GLU A 255 -13.23 10.12 1.79
N LYS A 256 -11.96 10.38 1.43
CA LYS A 256 -10.88 9.39 1.35
C LYS A 256 -9.61 9.84 2.11
N ASN A 257 -9.34 11.15 2.18
CA ASN A 257 -8.09 11.73 2.68
C ASN A 257 -8.22 12.67 3.89
N ASP A 258 -9.40 13.02 4.38
CA ASP A 258 -9.53 14.06 5.41
C ASP A 258 -10.37 13.66 6.62
N ILE A 259 -10.07 14.30 7.76
CA ILE A 259 -10.58 14.25 9.16
C ILE A 259 -11.38 13.04 9.67
N LEU A 260 -12.35 12.50 8.92
CA LEU A 260 -13.07 11.27 9.23
C LEU A 260 -12.58 10.05 8.45
N ILE A 261 -12.10 10.18 7.19
CA ILE A 261 -11.83 9.02 6.31
C ILE A 261 -10.36 8.80 5.89
N ALA A 262 -9.47 9.79 5.96
CA ALA A 262 -8.07 9.44 6.28
C ALA A 262 -8.04 8.71 7.63
N ARG A 263 -8.85 9.17 8.58
CA ARG A 263 -9.12 8.50 9.86
C ARG A 263 -10.01 7.25 9.75
N SER A 264 -10.43 6.82 8.55
CA SER A 264 -11.12 5.54 8.28
C SER A 264 -10.31 4.56 7.43
N SER A 265 -9.46 5.01 6.50
CA SER A 265 -8.45 4.16 5.84
C SER A 265 -7.25 3.93 6.76
N THR A 266 -6.76 4.98 7.44
CA THR A 266 -5.78 4.86 8.52
C THR A 266 -6.41 4.37 9.82
N ARG A 267 -7.76 4.39 10.01
CA ARG A 267 -8.37 3.43 10.94
C ARG A 267 -8.26 2.02 10.38
N VAL A 268 -8.79 1.65 9.22
CA VAL A 268 -8.69 0.27 8.70
C VAL A 268 -7.25 -0.26 8.83
N ALA A 269 -6.23 0.51 8.47
CA ALA A 269 -4.83 0.15 8.67
C ALA A 269 -4.33 0.17 10.14
N SER A 270 -4.73 1.12 11.01
CA SER A 270 -4.34 1.10 12.44
C SER A 270 -5.16 0.13 13.29
N LEU A 271 -6.40 -0.16 12.91
CA LEU A 271 -7.29 -1.15 13.48
C LEU A 271 -6.80 -2.54 13.08
N SER A 272 -6.47 -2.79 11.81
CA SER A 272 -5.77 -4.02 11.38
C SER A 272 -4.42 -4.17 12.07
N ARG A 273 -3.54 -3.16 12.07
CA ARG A 273 -2.25 -3.22 12.78
C ARG A 273 -2.43 -3.47 14.28
N ALA A 274 -3.45 -2.88 14.89
CA ALA A 274 -3.72 -3.09 16.31
C ALA A 274 -4.37 -4.47 16.58
N ILE A 275 -5.13 -5.06 15.63
CA ILE A 275 -5.61 -6.46 15.70
C ILE A 275 -4.43 -7.43 15.57
N LEU A 276 -3.46 -7.11 14.71
CA LEU A 276 -2.26 -7.91 14.40
C LEU A 276 -1.05 -7.61 15.32
N THR A 277 -1.27 -7.07 16.53
CA THR A 277 -0.26 -6.36 17.34
C THR A 277 1.03 -7.13 17.59
N CYS A 278 0.98 -8.46 17.70
CA CYS A 278 2.14 -9.28 18.05
C CYS A 278 2.97 -9.76 16.83
N SER A 279 2.42 -9.71 15.61
CA SER A 279 3.09 -10.24 14.41
C SER A 279 3.81 -9.18 13.58
N TRP A 280 3.56 -7.89 13.84
CA TRP A 280 4.01 -6.78 12.98
C TRP A 280 5.11 -5.90 13.60
N SER A 281 5.51 -6.14 14.86
CA SER A 281 6.31 -5.20 15.65
C SER A 281 7.43 -5.89 16.43
N LEU A 282 8.45 -6.41 15.72
CA LEU A 282 9.55 -7.19 16.31
C LEU A 282 10.96 -6.81 15.82
N LYS A 283 11.19 -5.58 15.33
CA LYS A 283 12.58 -5.12 15.04
C LYS A 283 12.91 -3.61 15.17
N SER A 284 12.19 -2.87 16.02
CA SER A 284 12.61 -1.52 16.44
C SER A 284 12.10 -1.18 17.84
N ASP A 285 12.90 -1.49 18.87
CA ASP A 285 12.85 -0.84 20.20
C ASP A 285 13.97 -1.39 21.08
N THR A 286 15.18 -0.85 20.92
CA THR A 286 16.31 -1.08 21.83
C THR A 286 16.42 0.03 22.88
N ASP A 287 15.29 0.50 23.43
CA ASP A 287 15.26 1.50 24.51
C ASP A 287 14.00 1.44 25.40
N SER A 288 13.71 0.28 26.01
CA SER A 288 12.93 0.23 27.27
C SER A 288 13.07 -1.12 28.00
N VAL A 289 13.94 -1.17 29.02
CA VAL A 289 14.16 -2.37 29.86
C VAL A 289 13.02 -2.63 30.85
N THR A 290 12.16 -1.64 31.10
CA THR A 290 11.17 -1.61 32.20
C THR A 290 9.85 -2.34 31.96
N SER A 291 9.54 -2.83 30.76
CA SER A 291 8.25 -3.46 30.44
C SER A 291 8.19 -4.98 30.61
N ARG A 292 9.34 -5.67 30.59
CA ARG A 292 9.40 -7.15 30.46
C ARG A 292 8.99 -7.92 31.73
N ASN A 293 9.04 -7.30 32.91
CA ASN A 293 8.79 -7.99 34.17
C ASN A 293 7.29 -8.14 34.55
N THR A 294 6.39 -7.38 33.92
CA THR A 294 4.96 -7.37 34.32
C THR A 294 4.15 -8.53 33.72
N ILE A 295 4.59 -9.09 32.58
CA ILE A 295 3.83 -10.13 31.86
C ILE A 295 4.15 -11.55 32.37
N LEU A 296 5.37 -11.80 32.85
CA LEU A 296 5.78 -13.11 33.38
C LEU A 296 5.26 -13.40 34.79
N GLY A 297 4.75 -12.41 35.52
CA GLY A 297 4.25 -12.57 36.89
C GLY A 297 2.85 -13.17 37.04
N LEU A 298 2.05 -13.25 35.97
CA LEU A 298 0.62 -13.62 36.05
C LEU A 298 0.30 -15.09 35.74
N TYR A 299 1.26 -15.86 35.23
CA TYR A 299 1.02 -17.26 34.84
C TYR A 299 0.64 -18.20 36.02
N PRO A 300 1.22 -18.08 37.24
CA PRO A 300 0.84 -18.94 38.37
C PRO A 300 -0.56 -18.67 38.95
N ALA A 301 -1.11 -17.48 38.74
CA ALA A 301 -2.32 -17.00 39.43
C ALA A 301 -3.65 -17.49 38.81
N ILE A 302 -3.59 -18.05 37.59
CA ILE A 302 -4.79 -18.46 36.83
C ILE A 302 -5.14 -19.94 37.07
N GLN A 303 -4.17 -20.77 37.46
CA GLN A 303 -4.34 -22.23 37.53
C GLN A 303 -5.10 -22.72 38.78
N SER A 304 -5.31 -21.88 39.79
CA SER A 304 -6.00 -22.23 41.04
C SER A 304 -7.50 -21.90 41.08
N ARG A 305 -8.09 -21.40 39.97
CA ARG A 305 -9.49 -20.91 39.93
C ARG A 305 -10.39 -21.57 38.88
N LEU A 306 -10.03 -22.78 38.46
CA LEU A 306 -10.78 -23.61 37.51
C LEU A 306 -11.04 -25.06 38.00
N LEU A 307 -10.79 -25.34 39.29
CA LEU A 307 -11.00 -26.65 39.93
C LEU A 307 -11.61 -26.51 41.34
N SER A 308 -12.56 -25.57 41.50
CA SER A 308 -13.39 -25.37 42.69
C SER A 308 -14.74 -24.77 42.32
#